data_AF-A0A533XP78-F1
#
_entry.id   AF-A0A533XP78-F1
#
_cell.length_a   1.000
_cell.length_b   1.000
_cell.length_c   1.000
_cell.angle_alpha   90.00
_cell.angle_beta   90.00
_cell.angle_gamma   90.00
#
_symmetry.space_group_name_H-M   'P 1'
#
loop_
_entity.id
_entity.type
_entity.pdbx_description
1 polymer ?
#
loop_
_entity_poly.entity_id
_entity_poly.type
_entity_poly.pdbx_seq_one_letter_code
_entity_poly.pdbx_strand_id
1 'polypeptide(L)'
;MDSSIPQHHPLRSLFETLTERAFTEKLGWPDFNVSGYISKLLVDFTHTDNLYRIKSARGERVEAVVDLLYESEVTREARSF
;
A
#
# COMPACT_ATOMS: atom_id res chain seq x y z
N MET A 1 -5.40 -16.62 -4.86
CA MET A 1 -4.02 -17.09 -5.16
C MET A 1 -3.09 -16.07 -4.55
N ASP A 2 -2.04 -16.51 -3.86
CA ASP A 2 -1.13 -15.62 -3.15
C ASP A 2 -0.29 -14.84 -4.18
N SER A 3 -0.70 -13.60 -4.49
CA SER A 3 -0.07 -12.72 -5.48
C SER A 3 1.11 -11.97 -4.87
N SER A 4 1.86 -12.59 -3.96
CA SER A 4 2.97 -11.91 -3.29
C SER A 4 4.21 -11.90 -4.18
N ILE A 5 4.79 -10.72 -4.40
CA ILE A 5 6.08 -10.57 -5.11
C ILE A 5 7.19 -11.23 -4.28
N PRO A 6 8.00 -12.16 -4.84
CA PRO A 6 9.07 -12.85 -4.10
C PRO A 6 10.10 -11.91 -3.46
N GLN A 7 10.75 -12.34 -2.37
CA GLN A 7 11.70 -11.51 -1.61
C GLN A 7 12.91 -11.04 -2.44
N HIS A 8 13.38 -11.86 -3.39
CA HIS A 8 14.51 -11.52 -4.28
C HIS A 8 14.08 -10.96 -5.63
N HIS A 9 12.82 -10.51 -5.75
CA HIS A 9 12.32 -9.96 -7.01
C HIS A 9 12.92 -8.57 -7.29
N PRO A 10 13.43 -8.27 -8.51
CA PRO A 10 14.07 -7.00 -8.84
C PRO A 10 13.23 -5.74 -8.56
N LEU A 11 11.89 -5.84 -8.65
CA LEU A 11 10.99 -4.73 -8.31
C LEU A 11 11.15 -4.23 -6.88
N ARG A 12 11.49 -5.10 -5.92
CA ARG A 12 11.71 -4.69 -4.53
C ARG A 12 12.91 -3.74 -4.43
N SER A 13 14.04 -4.12 -5.02
CA SER A 13 15.24 -3.28 -5.07
C SER A 13 15.02 -1.98 -5.86
N LEU A 14 14.23 -2.03 -6.94
CA LEU A 14 13.84 -0.84 -7.68
C LEU A 14 13.08 0.16 -6.79
N PHE A 15 12.04 -0.29 -6.09
CA PHE A 15 11.26 0.59 -5.22
C PHE A 15 12.06 1.07 -4.01
N GLU A 16 12.95 0.25 -3.44
CA GLU A 16 13.87 0.69 -2.37
C GLU A 16 14.74 1.86 -2.85
N THR A 17 15.42 1.68 -3.99
CA THR A 17 16.32 2.68 -4.58
C THR A 17 15.58 3.98 -4.89
N LEU A 18 14.42 3.90 -5.54
CA LEU A 18 13.65 5.07 -5.94
C LEU A 18 13.09 5.83 -4.73
N THR A 19 12.62 5.11 -3.71
CA THR A 19 12.02 5.74 -2.53
C THR A 19 13.09 6.38 -1.66
N GLU A 20 14.22 5.70 -1.45
CA GLU A 20 15.37 6.27 -0.73
C GLU A 20 15.87 7.55 -1.42
N ARG A 21 16.01 7.52 -2.75
CA ARG A 21 16.41 8.69 -3.52
C ARG A 21 15.40 9.84 -3.40
N ALA A 22 14.10 9.55 -3.48
CA ALA A 22 13.07 10.58 -3.36
C ALA A 22 13.09 11.25 -1.98
N PHE A 23 13.24 10.47 -0.91
CA PHE A 23 13.25 10.99 0.46
C PHE A 23 14.53 11.78 0.76
N THR A 24 15.68 11.27 0.33
CA THR A 24 16.97 11.91 0.58
C THR A 24 17.20 13.12 -0.32
N GLU A 25 17.03 12.99 -1.64
CA GLU A 25 17.41 14.03 -2.59
C GLU A 25 16.30 15.05 -2.89
N LYS A 26 15.03 14.60 -2.94
CA LYS A 26 13.92 15.49 -3.34
C LYS A 26 13.22 16.13 -2.15
N LEU A 27 13.00 15.36 -1.08
CA LEU A 27 12.33 15.84 0.13
C LEU A 27 13.31 16.42 1.16
N GLY A 28 14.61 16.10 1.05
CA GLY A 28 15.61 16.50 2.05
C GLY A 28 15.34 15.89 3.43
N TRP A 29 14.62 14.77 3.49
CA TRP A 29 14.19 14.10 4.71
C TRP A 29 14.54 12.61 4.64
N PRO A 30 15.77 12.24 5.02
CA PRO A 30 16.27 10.86 4.93
C PRO A 30 15.77 10.01 6.12
N ASP A 31 14.46 9.83 6.25
CA ASP A 31 13.89 8.88 7.19
C ASP A 31 13.82 7.48 6.56
N PHE A 32 14.77 6.63 6.94
CA PHE A 32 14.88 5.26 6.43
C PHE A 32 13.73 4.34 6.86
N ASN A 33 13.03 4.65 7.95
CA ASN A 33 11.86 3.88 8.36
C ASN A 33 10.69 4.16 7.41
N VAL A 34 10.48 5.44 7.10
CA VAL A 34 9.38 5.86 6.23
C VAL A 34 9.64 5.46 4.78
N SER A 35 10.86 5.67 4.27
CA SER A 35 11.21 5.23 2.90
C SER A 35 11.13 3.70 2.74
N GLY A 36 11.57 2.94 3.75
CA GLY A 36 11.45 1.48 3.77
C GLY A 36 10.00 0.99 3.82
N TYR A 37 9.14 1.68 4.57
CA TYR A 37 7.71 1.38 4.59
C TYR A 37 7.05 1.65 3.23
N ILE A 38 7.28 2.83 2.65
CA ILE A 38 6.70 3.21 1.36
C ILE A 38 7.17 2.27 0.24
N SER A 39 8.45 1.90 0.22
CA SER A 39 8.96 0.90 -0.74
C SER A 39 8.19 -0.42 -0.67
N LYS A 40 7.98 -0.96 0.54
CA LYS A 40 7.20 -2.21 0.73
C LYS A 40 5.75 -2.04 0.28
N LEU A 41 5.13 -0.89 0.60
CA LEU A 41 3.75 -0.58 0.19
C LEU A 41 3.61 -0.55 -1.34
N LEU A 42 4.59 -0.01 -2.06
CA LEU A 42 4.60 0.00 -3.53
C LEU A 42 4.71 -1.40 -4.13
N VAL A 43 5.48 -2.29 -3.50
CA VAL A 43 5.54 -3.71 -3.89
C VAL A 43 4.17 -4.35 -3.73
N ASP A 44 3.51 -4.12 -2.60
CA ASP A 44 2.20 -4.70 -2.32
C ASP A 44 1.15 -4.20 -3.32
N PHE A 45 1.20 -2.92 -3.72
CA PHE A 45 0.31 -2.32 -4.71
C PHE A 45 0.61 -2.68 -6.16
N THR A 46 1.72 -3.40 -6.45
CA THR A 46 2.00 -3.89 -7.81
C THR A 46 0.90 -4.84 -8.31
N HIS A 47 0.25 -5.54 -7.38
CA HIS A 47 -0.96 -6.29 -7.68
C HIS A 47 -2.18 -5.42 -7.42
N THR A 48 -2.90 -5.05 -8.47
CA THR A 48 -4.10 -4.21 -8.42
C THR A 48 -5.17 -4.76 -7.45
N ASP A 49 -5.20 -6.06 -7.22
CA ASP A 49 -6.09 -6.69 -6.23
C ASP A 49 -5.79 -6.24 -4.78
N ASN A 50 -4.55 -5.84 -4.48
CA ASN A 50 -4.14 -5.32 -3.18
C ASN A 50 -4.50 -3.83 -2.98
N LEU A 51 -4.69 -3.08 -4.07
CA LEU A 51 -5.22 -1.71 -4.04
C LEU A 51 -6.71 -1.68 -3.66
N TYR A 52 -7.47 -2.70 -4.05
CA TYR A 52 -8.92 -2.78 -3.86
C TYR A 52 -9.36 -3.84 -2.83
N ARG A 53 -8.56 -4.05 -1.78
CA ARG A 53 -8.90 -5.00 -0.70
C ARG A 53 -10.16 -4.59 0.07
N ILE A 54 -10.42 -3.29 0.16
CA ILE A 54 -11.64 -2.75 0.74
C ILE A 54 -12.61 -2.49 -0.41
N LYS A 55 -13.80 -3.08 -0.29
CA LYS A 55 -14.89 -2.98 -1.25
C LYS A 55 -16.05 -2.31 -0.56
N SER A 56 -16.85 -1.54 -1.31
CA SER A 56 -18.05 -0.92 -0.75
C SER A 56 -19.00 -1.99 -0.23
N ALA A 57 -19.96 -1.61 0.61
CA ALA A 57 -21.04 -2.50 1.06
C ALA A 57 -21.79 -3.23 -0.07
N ARG A 58 -21.69 -2.77 -1.33
CA ARG A 58 -22.29 -3.40 -2.53
C ARG A 58 -21.32 -4.30 -3.31
N GLY A 59 -20.07 -4.45 -2.83
CA GLY A 59 -19.02 -5.24 -3.45
C GLY A 59 -18.22 -4.53 -4.55
N GLU A 60 -18.43 -3.22 -4.74
CA GLU A 60 -17.74 -2.41 -5.74
C GLU A 60 -16.33 -2.03 -5.27
N ARG A 61 -15.42 -1.84 -6.23
CA ARG A 61 -14.06 -1.37 -5.93
C ARG A 61 -14.13 0.08 -5.45
N VAL A 62 -13.47 0.35 -4.34
CA VAL A 62 -13.39 1.70 -3.80
C VAL A 62 -12.10 2.35 -4.32
N GLU A 63 -12.24 3.38 -5.14
CA GLU A 63 -11.11 4.00 -5.86
C GLU A 63 -10.42 5.13 -5.09
N ALA A 64 -11.14 5.77 -4.15
CA ALA A 64 -10.60 6.86 -3.35
C ALA A 64 -10.19 6.39 -1.94
N VAL A 65 -9.02 6.85 -1.47
CA VAL A 65 -8.47 6.50 -0.15
C VAL A 65 -9.38 6.95 1.00
N VAL A 66 -10.09 8.06 0.84
CA VAL A 66 -11.08 8.54 1.83
C VAL A 66 -12.22 7.54 1.99
N ASP A 67 -12.70 6.99 0.88
CA ASP A 67 -13.78 6.01 0.88
C ASP A 67 -13.29 4.66 1.45
N LEU A 68 -12.01 4.29 1.22
CA LEU A 68 -11.39 3.11 1.84
C LEU A 68 -11.37 3.23 3.37
N LEU A 69 -11.04 4.42 3.91
CA LEU A 69 -11.03 4.68 5.35
C LEU A 69 -12.42 4.57 5.96
N TYR A 70 -13.42 5.19 5.32
CA TYR A 70 -14.81 5.14 5.76
C TYR A 70 -15.35 3.70 5.82
N GLU A 71 -15.15 2.93 4.75
CA GLU A 71 -15.64 1.55 4.66
C GLU A 71 -14.92 0.59 5.64
N SER A 72 -13.64 0.86 5.94
CA SER A 72 -12.86 0.15 6.97
C SER A 72 -13.47 0.32 8.37
N GLU A 73 -13.87 1.55 8.72
CA GLU A 73 -14.51 1.85 10.01
C GLU A 73 -15.87 1.16 10.13
N VAL A 74 -16.72 1.26 9.10
CA VAL A 74 -18.03 0.60 9.04
C VAL A 74 -17.90 -0.92 9.19
N THR A 75 -16.96 -1.54 8.47
CA THR A 75 -16.73 -2.99 8.56
C THR A 75 -16.22 -3.40 9.94
N ARG A 76 -15.42 -2.57 10.60
CA ARG A 76 -14.89 -2.84 11.94
C ARG A 76 -15.96 -2.76 13.01
N GLU A 77 -16.85 -1.77 12.93
CA GLU A 77 -18.00 -1.65 13.84
C GLU A 77 -18.98 -2.81 13.69
N ALA A 78 -19.28 -3.23 12.45
CA ALA A 78 -20.17 -4.36 12.18
C ALA A 78 -19.67 -5.71 12.74
N ARG A 79 -18.36 -5.87 12.94
CA ARG A 79 -17.75 -7.06 13.55
C ARG A 79 -17.67 -7.02 15.08
N SER A 80 -18.04 -5.90 15.69
CA SER A 80 -17.96 -5.70 17.14
C SER A 80 -19.27 -6.03 17.89
N PHE A 81 -20.28 -6.57 17.21
CA PHE A 81 -21.57 -6.98 17.76
C PHE A 81 -21.80 -8.48 17.67
#